data_AF-A0A1B1TEU4-F1
#
_entry.id   AF-A0A1B1TEU4-F1
#
_cell.length_a   1.000
_cell.length_b   1.000
_cell.length_c   1.000
_cell.angle_alpha   90.00
_cell.angle_beta   90.00
_cell.angle_gamma   90.00
#
_symmetry.space_group_name_H-M   'P 1'
#
loop_
_entity.id
_entity.type
_entity.pdbx_description
1 polymer ?
#
loop_
_entity_poly.entity_id
_entity_poly.type
_entity_poly.pdbx_seq_one_letter_code
_entity_poly.pdbx_strand_id
1 'polypeptide(L)'
;EPKDLLDSNNMDKFRPIFDSYISKAYNHLNCAIKWVNLLPKNQYKLRFSCILPILIGQSTLKMLSENNVLDRKNRIKVSRKEIKSIFRKSLFASITKNRTSKLIGKSDIIFEK
;
A
#
# COMPACT_ATOMS: atom_id res chain seq x y z
N GLU A 1 7.89 -21.20 15.85
CA GLU A 1 8.24 -21.90 14.59
C GLU A 1 7.23 -21.58 13.49
N PRO A 2 7.51 -21.84 12.20
CA PRO A 2 6.58 -21.51 11.11
C PRO A 2 5.17 -22.11 11.24
N LYS A 3 5.02 -23.25 11.94
CA LYS A 3 3.73 -23.89 12.21
C LYS A 3 2.81 -23.02 13.09
N ASP A 4 3.39 -22.17 13.93
CA ASP A 4 2.65 -21.31 14.86
C ASP A 4 1.78 -20.27 14.13
N LEU A 5 2.10 -19.97 12.86
CA LEU A 5 1.34 -19.06 12.00
C LEU A 5 -0.02 -19.62 11.57
N LEU A 6 -0.29 -20.90 11.83
CA LEU A 6 -1.59 -21.50 11.55
C LEU A 6 -2.65 -21.20 12.62
N ASP A 7 -2.22 -20.74 13.79
CA ASP A 7 -3.09 -20.35 14.90
C ASP A 7 -3.29 -18.84 14.92
N SER A 8 -4.55 -18.41 14.80
CA SER A 8 -4.94 -17.01 14.83
C SER A 8 -4.60 -16.31 16.16
N ASN A 9 -4.45 -17.05 17.25
CA ASN A 9 -4.12 -16.52 18.58
C ASN A 9 -2.64 -16.11 18.70
N ASN A 10 -1.77 -16.56 17.80
CA ASN A 10 -0.36 -16.20 17.82
C ASN A 10 -0.06 -14.84 17.19
N MET A 11 -1.09 -14.09 16.76
CA MET A 11 -0.92 -12.82 16.08
C MET A 11 -0.13 -11.81 16.92
N ASP A 12 -0.38 -11.72 18.22
CA ASP A 12 0.32 -10.75 19.08
C ASP A 12 1.82 -11.04 19.18
N LYS A 13 2.20 -12.33 19.20
CA LYS A 13 3.61 -12.76 19.19
C LYS A 13 4.25 -12.52 17.82
N PHE A 14 3.48 -12.66 16.74
CA PHE A 14 3.93 -12.48 15.37
C PHE A 14 3.98 -11.00 14.93
N ARG A 15 3.16 -10.14 15.55
CA ARG A 15 2.99 -8.72 15.17
C ARG A 15 4.31 -7.96 15.04
N PRO A 16 5.28 -8.04 15.98
CA PRO A 16 6.50 -7.24 15.90
C PRO A 16 7.34 -7.54 14.64
N ILE A 17 7.51 -8.82 14.29
CA ILE A 17 8.26 -9.19 13.08
C ILE A 17 7.45 -8.87 11.82
N PHE A 18 6.13 -9.04 11.86
CA PHE A 18 5.25 -8.71 10.76
C PHE A 18 5.27 -7.22 10.44
N ASP A 19 5.22 -6.35 11.45
CA ASP A 19 5.28 -4.90 11.29
C ASP A 19 6.61 -4.43 10.74
N SER A 20 7.72 -5.09 11.10
CA SER A 20 9.03 -4.85 10.47
C SER A 20 9.00 -5.12 8.96
N TYR A 21 8.34 -6.21 8.52
CA TYR A 21 8.15 -6.48 7.10
C TYR A 21 7.19 -5.50 6.42
N ILE A 22 6.11 -5.09 7.10
CA ILE A 22 5.21 -4.04 6.59
C ILE A 22 5.99 -2.73 6.38
N SER A 23 6.80 -2.31 7.36
CA SER A 23 7.65 -1.12 7.26
C SER A 23 8.62 -1.22 6.07
N LYS A 24 9.28 -2.37 5.90
CA LYS A 24 10.14 -2.62 4.74
C LYS A 24 9.39 -2.51 3.41
N ALA A 25 8.17 -3.07 3.33
CA ALA A 25 7.34 -2.97 2.14
C ALA A 25 6.95 -1.51 1.83
N TYR A 26 6.57 -0.74 2.86
CA TYR A 26 6.30 0.69 2.71
C TYR A 26 7.50 1.46 2.19
N ASN A 27 8.70 1.19 2.71
CA ASN A 27 9.93 1.82 2.23
C ASN A 27 10.16 1.57 0.73
N HIS A 28 9.90 0.35 0.25
CA HIS A 28 9.97 0.05 -1.18
C HIS A 28 8.91 0.80 -2.01
N LEU A 29 7.67 0.93 -1.51
CA LEU A 29 6.64 1.73 -2.18
C LEU A 29 7.05 3.21 -2.23
N ASN A 30 7.65 3.75 -1.18
CA ASN A 30 8.17 5.10 -1.13
C ASN A 30 9.31 5.33 -2.14
N CYS A 31 10.19 4.35 -2.34
CA CYS A 31 11.19 4.37 -3.41
C CYS A 31 10.54 4.34 -4.80
N ALA A 32 9.54 3.47 -5.02
CA ALA A 32 8.83 3.38 -6.30
C ALA A 32 8.14 4.70 -6.66
N ILE A 33 7.62 5.42 -5.66
CA ILE A 33 7.03 6.74 -5.83
C ILE A 33 8.07 7.77 -6.29
N LYS A 34 9.24 7.80 -5.63
CA LYS A 34 10.34 8.70 -6.03
C LYS A 34 10.69 8.47 -7.49
N TRP A 35 10.74 7.21 -7.92
CA TRP A 35 10.97 6.84 -9.32
C TRP A 35 9.86 7.33 -10.26
N VAL A 36 8.57 7.13 -9.92
CA VAL A 36 7.44 7.63 -10.72
C VAL A 36 7.49 9.17 -10.88
N ASN A 37 8.00 9.90 -9.89
CA ASN A 37 8.15 11.35 -9.98
C ASN A 37 9.21 11.82 -11.00
N LEU A 38 10.15 10.94 -11.35
CA LEU A 38 11.14 11.19 -12.41
C LEU A 38 10.54 11.05 -13.82
N LEU A 39 9.47 10.26 -13.98
CA LEU A 39 8.85 10.04 -15.28
C LEU A 39 8.26 11.33 -15.89
N PRO A 40 8.45 11.59 -17.19
CA PRO A 40 7.90 12.76 -17.86
C PRO A 40 6.36 12.72 -17.89
N LYS A 41 5.72 13.90 -17.76
CA LYS A 41 4.25 14.02 -17.67
C LYS A 41 3.54 13.50 -18.91
N ASN A 42 4.17 13.63 -20.08
CA ASN A 42 3.58 13.27 -21.36
C ASN A 42 3.38 11.75 -21.50
N GLN A 43 4.07 10.95 -20.68
CA GLN A 43 3.94 9.49 -20.65
C GLN A 43 2.95 9.05 -19.55
N TYR A 44 1.75 9.64 -19.53
CA TYR A 44 0.77 9.40 -18.48
C TYR A 44 0.31 7.94 -18.38
N LYS A 45 0.34 7.16 -19.48
CA LYS A 45 0.02 5.72 -19.47
C LYS A 45 1.03 4.92 -18.65
N LEU A 46 2.32 5.19 -18.84
CA LEU A 46 3.40 4.58 -18.06
C LEU A 46 3.34 5.02 -16.59
N ARG A 47 3.09 6.30 -16.33
CA ARG A 47 2.89 6.80 -14.97
C ARG A 47 1.71 6.08 -14.31
N PHE A 48 0.61 5.92 -15.02
CA PHE A 48 -0.58 5.24 -14.52
C PHE A 48 -0.33 3.77 -14.19
N SER A 49 0.34 3.03 -15.08
CA SER A 49 0.64 1.61 -14.85
C SER A 49 1.52 1.37 -13.62
N CYS A 50 2.34 2.36 -13.24
CA CYS A 50 3.13 2.31 -12.01
C CYS A 50 2.38 2.82 -10.76
N ILE A 51 1.58 3.90 -10.88
CA ILE A 51 0.86 4.48 -9.73
C ILE A 51 -0.23 3.56 -9.20
N LEU A 52 -0.99 2.92 -10.10
CA LEU A 52 -2.10 2.04 -9.72
C LEU A 52 -1.68 0.92 -8.75
N PRO A 53 -0.66 0.08 -9.06
CA PRO A 53 -0.22 -0.96 -8.13
C PRO A 53 0.38 -0.40 -6.84
N ILE A 54 1.05 0.77 -6.88
CA ILE A 54 1.58 1.43 -5.66
C ILE A 54 0.44 1.76 -4.70
N LEU A 55 -0.63 2.41 -5.18
CA LEU A 55 -1.75 2.80 -4.33
C LEU A 55 -2.55 1.58 -3.83
N ILE A 56 -2.68 0.53 -4.63
CA ILE A 56 -3.27 -0.75 -4.19
C ILE A 56 -2.41 -1.37 -3.08
N GLY A 57 -1.09 -1.36 -3.24
CA GLY A 57 -0.14 -1.84 -2.23
C GLY A 57 -0.28 -1.09 -0.91
N GLN A 58 -0.31 0.25 -0.95
CA GLN A 58 -0.49 1.08 0.25
C GLN A 58 -1.80 0.79 1.01
N SER A 59 -2.92 0.68 0.28
CA SER A 59 -4.21 0.31 0.88
C SER A 59 -4.15 -1.10 1.49
N THR A 60 -3.54 -2.05 0.79
CA THR A 60 -3.38 -3.42 1.28
C THR A 60 -2.52 -3.47 2.55
N LEU A 61 -1.35 -2.83 2.56
CA LEU A 61 -0.47 -2.79 3.73
C LEU A 61 -1.14 -2.15 4.93
N LYS A 62 -1.93 -1.09 4.73
CA LYS A 62 -2.74 -0.47 5.79
C LYS A 62 -3.76 -1.44 6.38
N MET A 63 -4.47 -2.18 5.53
CA MET A 63 -5.41 -3.20 6.03
C MET A 63 -4.69 -4.32 6.78
N LEU A 64 -3.48 -4.72 6.35
CA LEU A 64 -2.69 -5.75 7.02
C LEU A 64 -2.16 -5.28 8.39
N SER A 65 -1.81 -3.99 8.55
CA SER A 65 -1.37 -3.45 9.84
C SER A 65 -2.50 -3.41 10.87
N GLU A 66 -3.74 -3.17 10.44
CA GLU A 66 -4.89 -3.02 11.34
C GLU A 66 -5.57 -4.36 11.71
N ASN A 67 -5.41 -5.41 10.90
CA ASN A 67 -6.17 -6.66 11.06
C ASN A 67 -5.30 -7.86 11.44
N ASN A 68 -5.94 -8.94 11.90
CA ASN A 68 -5.27 -10.22 12.16
C ASN A 68 -5.10 -11.00 10.84
N VAL A 69 -3.86 -11.14 10.38
CA VAL A 69 -3.53 -11.82 9.12
C VAL A 69 -3.52 -13.35 9.24
N LEU A 70 -3.47 -13.88 10.46
CA LEU A 70 -3.49 -15.32 10.73
C LEU A 70 -4.93 -15.87 10.77
N ASP A 71 -5.93 -15.00 10.85
CA ASP A 71 -7.33 -15.42 10.76
C ASP A 71 -7.74 -15.76 9.33
N ARG A 72 -7.74 -17.06 9.03
CA ARG A 72 -8.09 -17.59 7.71
C ARG A 72 -9.55 -17.35 7.32
N LYS A 73 -10.46 -17.19 8.30
CA LYS A 73 -11.89 -16.94 8.01
C LYS A 73 -12.10 -15.52 7.49
N ASN A 74 -11.29 -14.57 7.98
CA ASN A 74 -11.38 -13.16 7.63
C ASN A 74 -10.31 -12.75 6.63
N ARG A 75 -10.53 -13.09 5.36
CA ARG A 75 -9.59 -12.70 4.28
C ARG A 75 -9.54 -11.19 4.12
N ILE A 76 -8.38 -10.61 4.41
CA ILE A 76 -8.09 -9.19 4.19
C ILE A 76 -7.95 -8.93 2.69
N LYS A 77 -8.83 -8.09 2.15
CA LYS A 77 -8.83 -7.71 0.73
C LYS A 77 -9.44 -6.34 0.50
N VAL A 78 -8.76 -5.52 -0.30
CA VAL A 78 -9.27 -4.23 -0.76
C VAL A 78 -10.59 -4.43 -1.52
N SER A 79 -11.63 -3.70 -1.11
CA SER A 79 -12.97 -3.81 -1.69
C SER A 79 -13.02 -3.36 -3.15
N ARG A 80 -13.95 -3.89 -3.96
CA ARG A 80 -14.11 -3.46 -5.37
C ARG A 80 -14.44 -1.97 -5.48
N LYS A 81 -15.21 -1.42 -4.53
CA LYS A 81 -15.54 0.01 -4.47
C LYS A 81 -14.29 0.85 -4.24
N GLU A 82 -13.43 0.41 -3.34
CA GLU A 82 -12.15 1.08 -3.07
C GLU A 82 -11.19 0.96 -4.24
N ILE A 83 -11.09 -0.20 -4.90
CA ILE A 83 -10.30 -0.35 -6.15
C ILE A 83 -10.76 0.64 -7.22
N LYS A 84 -12.07 0.82 -7.42
CA LYS A 84 -12.59 1.84 -8.37
C LYS A 84 -12.19 3.26 -7.97
N SER A 85 -12.17 3.57 -6.66
CA SER A 85 -11.70 4.85 -6.13
C SER A 85 -10.20 5.04 -6.38
N ILE A 86 -9.39 4.03 -6.07
CA ILE A 86 -7.94 4.02 -6.32
C ILE A 86 -7.63 4.20 -7.80
N PHE A 87 -8.36 3.52 -8.69
CA PHE A 87 -8.21 3.66 -10.14
C PHE A 87 -8.39 5.11 -10.59
N ARG A 88 -9.49 5.76 -10.17
CA ARG A 88 -9.76 7.17 -10.50
C ARG A 88 -8.65 8.07 -9.97
N LYS A 89 -8.24 7.90 -8.70
CA LYS A 89 -7.14 8.67 -8.09
C LYS A 89 -5.83 8.48 -8.87
N SER A 90 -5.51 7.25 -9.27
CA SER A 90 -4.32 6.91 -10.06
C SER A 90 -4.32 7.61 -11.42
N LEU A 91 -5.47 7.63 -12.09
CA LEU A 91 -5.65 8.29 -13.39
C LEU A 91 -5.46 9.81 -13.27
N PHE A 92 -6.07 10.44 -12.26
CA PHE A 92 -5.88 11.87 -12.02
C PHE A 92 -4.43 12.21 -11.63
N ALA A 93 -3.76 11.34 -10.88
CA ALA A 93 -2.37 11.51 -10.47
C ALA A 93 -1.36 11.33 -11.61
N SER A 94 -1.66 10.46 -12.59
CA SER A 94 -0.76 10.23 -13.72
C SER A 94 -0.67 11.43 -14.65
N ILE A 95 -1.72 12.26 -14.71
CA ILE A 95 -1.83 13.45 -15.57
C ILE A 95 -1.12 14.69 -14.96
N THR A 96 -0.85 14.73 -13.64
CA THR A 96 -0.33 15.94 -12.96
C THR A 96 0.86 15.66 -12.02
N LYS A 97 2.04 16.30 -12.21
CA LYS A 97 3.23 16.10 -11.33
C LYS A 97 2.95 16.47 -9.87
N ASN A 98 2.36 17.64 -9.61
CA ASN A 98 2.22 18.18 -8.25
C ASN A 98 1.24 17.38 -7.36
N ARG A 99 0.44 16.49 -7.95
CA ARG A 99 -0.50 15.65 -7.20
C ARG A 99 0.07 14.32 -6.78
N THR A 100 1.11 13.82 -7.45
CA THR A 100 1.76 12.57 -7.06
C THR A 100 2.37 12.73 -5.66
N SER A 101 3.21 13.75 -5.43
CA SER A 101 3.74 14.05 -4.09
C SER A 101 2.66 14.36 -3.04
N LYS A 102 1.58 15.07 -3.41
CA LYS A 102 0.51 15.47 -2.48
C LYS A 102 -0.44 14.33 -2.07
N LEU A 103 -0.66 13.32 -2.95
CA LEU A 103 -1.38 12.10 -2.59
C LEU A 103 -0.58 11.24 -1.61
N ILE A 104 0.74 11.43 -1.56
CA ILE A 104 1.71 10.55 -0.90
C ILE A 104 2.13 11.10 0.46
N GLY A 105 2.32 12.41 0.61
CA GLY A 105 2.56 13.01 1.93
C GLY A 105 1.40 12.78 2.91
N LYS A 106 0.22 12.38 2.42
CA LYS A 106 -0.92 11.98 3.26
C LYS A 106 -0.86 10.53 3.75
N SER A 107 -0.17 9.64 3.04
CA SER A 107 -0.01 8.24 3.44
C SER A 107 1.06 8.06 4.51
N ASP A 108 2.11 8.89 4.50
CA ASP A 108 3.15 8.89 5.55
C ASP A 108 2.58 9.36 6.91
N ILE A 109 1.71 10.38 6.92
CA ILE A 109 1.00 10.88 8.12
C ILE A 109 0.08 9.82 8.78
N ILE A 110 -0.34 8.80 8.02
CA ILE A 110 -1.22 7.73 8.51
C ILE A 110 -0.42 6.61 9.21
N PHE A 111 0.90 6.55 9.02
CA PHE A 111 1.75 5.50 9.58
C PHE A 111 2.62 5.97 10.76
N GLU A 112 2.82 7.28 10.92
CA GLU A 112 3.43 7.87 12.12
C GLU A 112 2.43 8.11 13.27
N LYS A 113 1.15 7.81 13.07
CA LYS A 113 0.09 7.88 14.10
C LYS A 113 -0.39 6.49 14.46
#